data_AF-A0AAV7T8S8-F1
#
_entry.id   AF-A0AAV7T8S8-F1
#
_cell.length_a   1.000
_cell.length_b   1.000
_cell.length_c   1.000
_cell.angle_alpha   90.00
_cell.angle_beta   90.00
_cell.angle_gamma   90.00
#
_symmetry.space_group_name_H-M   'P 1'
#
loop_
_entity.id
_entity.type
_entity.pdbx_description
1 polymer ?
#
loop_
_entity_poly.entity_id
_entity_poly.type
_entity_poly.pdbx_seq_one_letter_code
_entity_poly.pdbx_strand_id
1 'polypeptide(L)'
;MEITARYCRKEMEQYGECVASKPFSWQQDCHELKVNVAQCTSSHPVIQRIRQECAEPFMAFEQCLKKNQSSAINCAEYVTKFLTCAEAVKVVT
;
A
#
# COMPACT_ATOMS: atom_id res chain seq x y z
N MET A 1 -0.39 2.23 3.36
CA MET A 1 -0.21 3.07 2.14
C MET A 1 1.11 3.83 2.12
N GLU A 2 1.90 3.82 3.19
CA GLU A 2 3.16 4.58 3.28
C GLU A 2 4.22 4.17 2.23
N ILE A 3 4.39 2.86 1.99
CA ILE A 3 5.32 2.33 0.97
C ILE A 3 4.89 2.79 -0.43
N THR A 4 3.60 2.67 -0.76
CA THR A 4 3.06 3.16 -2.03
C THR A 4 3.23 4.66 -2.17
N ALA A 5 2.98 5.45 -1.12
CA ALA A 5 3.20 6.89 -1.13
C ALA A 5 4.69 7.28 -1.27
N ARG A 6 5.61 6.41 -0.84
CA ARG A 6 7.05 6.62 -0.97
C ARG A 6 7.57 6.35 -2.39
N TYR A 7 7.16 5.23 -2.99
CA TYR A 7 7.71 4.76 -4.28
C TYR A 7 6.82 5.08 -5.49
N CYS A 8 5.52 5.24 -5.30
CA CYS A 8 4.53 5.61 -6.32
C CYS A 8 3.88 6.96 -5.96
N ARG A 9 4.68 7.91 -5.48
CA ARG A 9 4.20 9.19 -4.96
C ARG A 9 3.35 9.92 -5.99
N LYS A 10 3.87 10.03 -7.22
CA LYS A 10 3.22 10.74 -8.32
C LYS A 10 1.84 10.16 -8.60
N GLU A 11 1.74 8.85 -8.75
CA GLU A 11 0.48 8.16 -9.04
C GLU A 11 -0.52 8.36 -7.88
N MET A 12 -0.05 8.29 -6.64
CA MET A 12 -0.86 8.51 -5.44
C MET A 12 -1.38 9.95 -5.33
N GLU A 13 -0.54 10.95 -5.60
CA GLU A 13 -0.92 12.36 -5.55
C GLU A 13 -1.98 12.68 -6.60
N GLN A 14 -1.75 12.26 -7.85
CA GLN A 14 -2.70 12.47 -8.95
C GLN A 14 -4.05 11.80 -8.67
N TYR A 15 -4.03 10.56 -8.19
CA TYR A 15 -5.25 9.86 -7.81
C TYR A 15 -5.97 10.56 -6.64
N GLY A 16 -5.23 10.97 -5.61
CA GLY A 16 -5.76 11.68 -4.44
C GLY A 16 -6.42 13.02 -4.81
N GLU A 17 -5.78 13.82 -5.67
CA GLU A 17 -6.32 15.08 -6.17
C GLU A 17 -7.61 14.86 -6.98
N CYS A 18 -7.64 13.84 -7.84
CA CYS A 18 -8.84 13.49 -8.60
C CYS A 18 -10.00 13.10 -7.67
N VAL A 19 -9.74 12.27 -6.66
CA VAL A 19 -10.78 11.85 -5.70
C VAL A 19 -11.29 13.05 -4.89
N ALA A 20 -10.39 13.93 -4.45
CA ALA A 20 -10.75 15.13 -3.70
C ALA A 20 -11.62 16.11 -4.51
N SER A 21 -11.33 16.25 -5.81
CA SER A 21 -12.08 17.13 -6.71
C SER A 21 -13.43 16.54 -7.18
N LYS A 22 -13.65 15.23 -7.06
CA LYS A 22 -14.83 14.52 -7.60
C LYS A 22 -15.52 13.60 -6.57
N PRO A 23 -16.01 14.13 -5.43
CA PRO A 23 -16.48 13.31 -4.31
C PRO A 23 -17.64 12.35 -4.65
N PHE A 24 -18.45 12.66 -5.66
CA PHE A 24 -19.63 11.85 -6.03
C PHE A 24 -19.41 10.90 -7.22
N SER A 25 -18.37 11.13 -8.04
CA SER A 25 -18.13 10.39 -9.29
C SER A 25 -16.72 9.82 -9.43
N TRP A 26 -15.85 10.00 -8.43
CA TRP A 26 -14.44 9.57 -8.46
C TRP A 26 -14.24 8.11 -8.85
N GLN A 27 -15.17 7.22 -8.52
CA GLN A 27 -15.06 5.79 -8.83
C GLN A 27 -14.93 5.53 -10.33
N GLN A 28 -15.67 6.30 -11.14
CA GLN A 28 -15.62 6.26 -12.59
C GLN A 28 -14.56 7.23 -13.12
N ASP A 29 -14.60 8.47 -12.64
CA ASP A 29 -13.80 9.56 -13.20
C ASP A 29 -12.31 9.48 -12.91
N CYS A 30 -11.92 8.77 -11.84
CA CYS A 30 -10.52 8.58 -11.44
C CYS A 30 -10.07 7.13 -11.65
N HIS A 31 -10.84 6.33 -12.40
CA HIS A 31 -10.56 4.90 -12.61
C HIS A 31 -9.18 4.68 -13.23
N GLU A 32 -8.82 5.43 -14.27
CA GLU A 32 -7.52 5.32 -14.93
C GLU A 32 -6.36 5.62 -13.97
N LEU A 33 -6.50 6.65 -13.13
CA LEU A 33 -5.51 7.00 -12.11
C LEU A 33 -5.38 5.89 -11.06
N LYS A 34 -6.49 5.26 -10.67
CA LYS A 34 -6.46 4.08 -9.80
C LYS A 34 -5.70 2.91 -10.44
N VAL A 35 -5.90 2.68 -11.74
CA VAL A 35 -5.15 1.67 -12.51
C VAL A 35 -3.67 2.01 -12.54
N ASN A 36 -3.30 3.28 -12.72
CA ASN A 36 -1.90 3.72 -12.71
C ASN A 36 -1.23 3.48 -11.35
N VAL A 37 -1.92 3.75 -10.23
CA VAL A 37 -1.43 3.39 -8.89
C VAL A 37 -1.23 1.88 -8.78
N ALA A 38 -2.20 1.08 -9.24
CA ALA A 38 -2.10 -0.37 -9.20
C ALA A 38 -0.90 -0.88 -10.02
N GLN A 39 -0.72 -0.35 -11.23
CA GLN A 39 0.39 -0.66 -12.13
C GLN A 39 1.74 -0.32 -11.47
N CYS A 40 1.90 0.87 -10.90
CA CYS A 40 3.14 1.22 -10.22
C CYS A 40 3.43 0.26 -9.07
N THR A 41 2.44 -0.06 -8.22
CA THR A 41 2.68 -0.98 -7.11
C THR A 41 2.95 -2.42 -7.54
N SER A 42 2.50 -2.85 -8.72
CA SER A 42 2.74 -4.19 -9.24
C SER A 42 4.07 -4.31 -9.97
N SER A 43 4.55 -3.26 -10.64
CA SER A 43 5.76 -3.30 -11.46
C SER A 43 7.00 -2.68 -10.80
N HIS A 44 6.85 -1.88 -9.75
CA HIS A 44 8.00 -1.21 -9.13
C HIS A 44 8.94 -2.24 -8.46
N PRO A 45 10.22 -2.35 -8.88
CA PRO A 45 11.10 -3.43 -8.44
C PRO A 45 11.27 -3.53 -6.92
N VAL A 46 11.39 -2.37 -6.25
CA VAL A 46 11.50 -2.32 -4.79
C VAL A 46 10.22 -2.76 -4.09
N ILE A 47 9.04 -2.42 -4.63
CA ILE A 47 7.75 -2.83 -4.06
C ILE A 47 7.57 -4.35 -4.23
N GLN A 48 7.97 -4.90 -5.38
CA GLN A 48 7.96 -6.36 -5.58
C GLN A 48 8.85 -7.08 -4.57
N ARG A 49 10.07 -6.58 -4.34
CA ARG A 49 10.98 -7.15 -3.33
C ARG A 49 10.41 -7.05 -1.92
N ILE A 50 9.86 -5.91 -1.53
CA ILE A 50 9.18 -5.76 -0.23
C ILE A 50 8.04 -6.78 -0.10
N ARG A 51 7.21 -6.96 -1.13
CA ARG A 51 6.12 -7.93 -1.10
C ARG A 51 6.60 -9.37 -0.93
N GLN A 52 7.76 -9.71 -1.48
CA GLN A 52 8.35 -11.04 -1.36
C GLN A 52 9.07 -11.23 -0.03
N GLU A 53 9.99 -10.33 0.32
CA GLU A 53 10.87 -10.44 1.49
C GLU A 53 10.13 -10.16 2.81
N CYS A 54 9.09 -9.30 2.79
CA CYS A 54 8.31 -8.90 3.97
C CYS A 54 6.90 -9.50 4.00
N ALA A 55 6.67 -10.62 3.29
CA ALA A 55 5.36 -11.25 3.20
C ALA A 55 4.83 -11.75 4.55
N GLU A 56 5.71 -12.26 5.42
CA GLU A 56 5.30 -12.90 6.68
C GLU A 56 4.58 -11.93 7.64
N PRO A 57 5.12 -10.73 7.99
CA PRO A 57 4.39 -9.75 8.79
C PRO A 57 3.04 -9.36 8.19
N PHE A 58 2.96 -9.29 6.86
CA PHE A 58 1.71 -8.96 6.16
C PHE A 58 0.66 -10.08 6.30
N MET A 59 1.07 -11.34 6.11
CA MET A 59 0.17 -12.48 6.32
C MET A 59 -0.32 -12.59 7.76
N ALA A 60 0.56 -12.31 8.73
CA ALA A 60 0.20 -12.29 10.15
C ALA A 60 -0.79 -11.17 10.47
N PHE A 61 -0.63 -9.99 9.86
CA PHE A 61 -1.61 -8.90 9.93
C PHE A 61 -2.98 -9.35 9.39
N GLU A 62 -3.03 -9.98 8.21
CA GLU A 62 -4.29 -10.46 7.62
C GLU A 62 -4.97 -11.52 8.50
N GLN A 63 -4.20 -12.45 9.07
CA GLN A 63 -4.71 -13.44 10.01
C GLN A 63 -5.26 -12.81 11.29
N CYS A 64 -4.58 -11.78 11.80
CA CYS A 64 -5.05 -11.02 12.96
C CYS A 64 -6.36 -10.30 12.65
N LEU A 65 -6.48 -9.64 11.49
CA LEU A 65 -7.70 -8.95 11.08
C LEU A 65 -8.89 -9.91 10.93
N LYS A 66 -8.67 -11.10 10.36
CA LYS A 66 -9.72 -12.14 10.26
C LYS A 66 -10.30 -12.49 11.63
N LYS A 67 -9.48 -12.46 12.69
CA LYS A 67 -9.88 -12.75 14.08
C LYS A 67 -10.38 -11.52 14.85
N ASN A 68 -10.01 -10.30 14.42
CA ASN A 68 -10.27 -9.04 15.12
C ASN A 68 -10.99 -8.02 14.21
N GLN A 69 -12.05 -8.44 13.52
CA GLN A 69 -12.74 -7.62 12.52
C GLN A 69 -13.31 -6.30 13.07
N SER A 70 -13.63 -6.26 14.36
CA SER A 70 -14.14 -5.08 15.06
C SER A 70 -13.06 -4.07 15.47
N SER A 71 -11.77 -4.46 15.45
CA SER A 71 -10.70 -3.61 15.96
C SER A 71 -9.36 -3.91 15.28
N ALA A 72 -9.10 -3.20 14.18
CA ALA A 72 -7.83 -3.29 13.46
C ALA A 72 -6.62 -2.84 14.29
N ILE A 73 -6.83 -2.04 15.36
CA ILE A 73 -5.76 -1.54 16.24
C ILE A 73 -5.05 -2.69 16.97
N ASN A 74 -5.75 -3.80 17.23
CA ASN A 74 -5.18 -5.00 17.85
C ASN A 74 -4.11 -5.66 16.97
N CYS A 75 -4.06 -5.31 15.68
CA CYS A 75 -3.14 -5.87 14.71
C CYS A 75 -2.01 -4.90 14.33
N ALA A 76 -1.91 -3.74 15.00
CA ALA A 76 -0.95 -2.69 14.66
C ALA A 76 0.52 -3.17 14.75
N GLU A 77 0.85 -4.10 15.65
CA GLU A 77 2.18 -4.71 15.75
C GLU A 77 2.68 -5.26 14.41
N TYR A 78 1.80 -5.98 13.69
CA TYR A 78 2.17 -6.61 12.42
C TYR A 78 2.43 -5.58 11.32
N VAL A 79 1.74 -4.44 11.38
CA VAL A 79 2.00 -3.29 10.50
C VAL A 79 3.37 -2.71 10.79
N THR A 80 3.71 -2.50 12.06
CA THR A 80 5.04 -2.01 12.47
C THR A 80 6.14 -2.96 11.99
N LYS A 81 6.00 -4.27 12.22
CA LYS A 81 6.96 -5.30 11.73
C LYS A 81 7.12 -5.26 10.21
N PHE A 82 6.03 -5.11 9.47
CA PHE A 82 6.05 -4.99 8.02
C PHE A 82 6.82 -3.75 7.56
N LEU A 83 6.57 -2.59 8.17
CA LEU A 83 7.25 -1.34 7.85
C LEU A 83 8.76 -1.42 8.17
N THR A 84 9.14 -1.96 9.33
CA THR A 84 10.55 -2.16 9.70
C THR A 84 11.26 -3.09 8.71
N CYS A 85 10.61 -4.17 8.25
CA CYS A 85 11.17 -5.00 7.20
C CYS A 85 11.35 -4.22 5.89
N ALA A 86 10.34 -3.46 5.48
CA ALA A 86 10.40 -2.68 4.24
C ALA A 86 11.49 -1.59 4.24
N GLU A 87 11.81 -1.03 5.41
CA GLU A 87 12.94 -0.10 5.56
C GLU A 87 14.30 -0.79 5.38
N ALA A 88 14.40 -2.07 5.75
CA ALA A 88 15.61 -2.86 5.57
C ALA A 88 15.82 -3.34 4.12
N VAL A 89 14.74 -3.44 3.32
CA VAL A 89 14.82 -3.76 1.89
C VAL A 89 15.44 -2.58 1.13
N LYS A 90 16.76 -2.63 0.96
CA LYS A 90 17.50 -1.61 0.19
C LYS A 90 17.15 -1.69 -1.29
N VAL A 91 16.99 -0.51 -1.90
CA VAL A 91 17.13 -0.35 -3.36
C VAL A 91 18.55 -0.77 -3.69
N VAL A 92 18.72 -1.83 -4.49
CA VAL A 92 20.04 -2.13 -5.06
C VAL A 92 20.28 -1.02 -6.08
N THR A 93 21.16 -0.09 -5.70
CA THR A 93 21.61 1.02 -6.53
C THR A 93 22.40 0.53 -7.73
#